data_AF-A0A7S1NEI8-F1
#
_entry.id   AF-A0A7S1NEI8-F1
#
_cell.length_a   1.000
_cell.length_b   1.000
_cell.length_c   1.000
_cell.angle_alpha   90.00
_cell.angle_beta   90.00
_cell.angle_gamma   90.00
#
_symmetry.space_group_name_H-M   'P 1'
#
loop_
_entity.id
_entity.type
_entity.pdbx_description
1 polymer ?
#
loop_
_entity_poly.entity_id
_entity_poly.type
_entity_poly.pdbx_seq_one_letter_code
_entity_poly.pdbx_strand_id
1 'polypeptide(L)'
;GGQYARTYSGGMKRRLSCAIACISQPQVLFLDEPTTGMDPVSKRFVWDKVDKIKQDRTVVLTTHSMEEADALGDEVAILANGRLRAIGSPIFLKNRFGAGYQFRFLCSPGGSGPLWEAIQQQVPRAQKLEEVGHSLTVCVPRAERRVIPDVFALIGQQADHLQNWGLSNTTLEEVFLTLAVANREVNSGGQDEEAPCQLCRMAPAERVTLYTANGVPVQAYGIICGVCAGDPTEMLPLAPPSLAALPPAPAVAAVGPPAANMAGSEPAVSLGTTEPAQGLPGPVADPDLPGTAMGLAAA
;
A
#
# COMPACT_ATOMS: atom_id res chain seq x y z
N GLY A 1 -8.04 38.26 22.03
CA GLY A 1 -6.84 38.43 22.89
C GLY A 1 -6.02 37.15 22.85
N GLY A 2 -4.68 37.24 22.94
CA GLY A 2 -3.81 36.07 22.89
C GLY A 2 -3.68 35.39 24.26
N GLN A 3 -3.85 34.07 24.30
CA GLN A 3 -3.42 33.25 25.43
C GLN A 3 -1.94 32.84 25.23
N TYR A 4 -1.17 32.81 26.31
CA TYR A 4 0.25 32.43 26.27
C TYR A 4 0.40 30.91 26.18
N ALA A 5 1.39 30.41 25.43
CA ALA A 5 1.64 28.97 25.25
C ALA A 5 1.78 28.18 26.58
N ARG A 6 2.16 28.82 27.69
CA ARG A 6 2.17 28.19 29.03
C ARG A 6 0.79 27.68 29.46
N THR A 7 -0.30 28.39 29.13
CA THR A 7 -1.68 28.05 29.52
C THR A 7 -2.38 27.11 28.53
N TYR A 8 -1.70 26.64 27.49
CA TYR A 8 -2.26 25.71 26.51
C TYR A 8 -2.33 24.27 27.07
N SER A 9 -3.38 23.54 26.69
CA SER A 9 -3.49 22.10 26.93
C SER A 9 -2.44 21.30 26.14
N GLY A 10 -2.32 19.99 26.42
CA GLY A 10 -1.41 19.10 25.68
C GLY A 10 -1.63 19.15 24.16
N GLY A 11 -2.87 18.89 23.71
CA GLY A 11 -3.25 19.00 22.30
C GLY A 11 -3.03 20.39 21.70
N MET A 12 -3.31 21.48 22.44
CA MET A 12 -3.02 22.84 21.97
C MET A 12 -1.50 23.10 21.81
N LYS A 13 -0.65 22.51 22.67
CA LYS A 13 0.81 22.56 22.55
C LYS A 13 1.31 21.71 21.38
N ARG A 14 0.78 20.49 21.18
CA ARG A 14 1.10 19.63 20.02
C ARG A 14 0.74 20.33 18.70
N ARG A 15 -0.45 20.94 18.62
CA ARG A 15 -0.90 21.75 17.47
C ARG A 15 -0.03 22.99 17.23
N LEU A 16 0.41 23.67 18.28
CA LEU A 16 1.35 24.79 18.15
C LEU A 16 2.74 24.32 17.66
N SER A 17 3.22 23.17 18.13
CA SER A 17 4.48 22.56 17.68
C SER A 17 4.43 22.19 16.20
N CYS A 18 3.36 21.53 15.76
CA CYS A 18 3.12 21.23 14.35
C CYS A 18 3.05 22.52 13.50
N ALA A 19 2.36 23.56 13.98
CA ALA A 19 2.30 24.84 13.29
C ALA A 19 3.69 25.49 13.16
N ILE A 20 4.51 25.48 14.22
CA ILE A 20 5.89 26.01 14.19
C ILE A 20 6.75 25.28 13.16
N ALA A 21 6.67 23.95 13.09
CA ALA A 21 7.39 23.15 12.09
C ALA A 21 6.97 23.47 10.64
N CYS A 22 5.76 24.00 10.43
CA CYS A 22 5.26 24.40 9.12
C CYS A 22 5.67 25.83 8.69
N ILE A 23 6.03 26.72 9.63
CA ILE A 23 6.33 28.14 9.35
C ILE A 23 7.51 28.30 8.39
N SER A 24 8.54 27.47 8.50
CA SER A 24 9.74 27.50 7.65
C SER A 24 9.53 26.97 6.23
N GLN A 25 8.32 26.49 5.90
CA GLN A 25 7.96 25.92 4.59
C GLN A 25 8.98 24.89 4.05
N PRO A 26 9.37 23.88 4.84
CA PRO A 26 10.41 22.94 4.43
C PRO A 26 9.91 21.99 3.32
N GLN A 27 10.79 21.61 2.40
CA GLN A 27 10.52 20.63 1.34
C GLN A 27 10.26 19.20 1.87
N VAL A 28 10.79 18.89 3.06
CA VAL A 28 10.51 17.65 3.79
C VAL A 28 10.12 18.03 5.22
N LEU A 29 8.90 17.63 5.62
CA LEU A 29 8.35 17.90 6.95
C LEU A 29 8.22 16.60 7.74
N PHE A 30 8.93 16.49 8.87
CA PHE A 30 8.79 15.37 9.79
C PHE A 30 7.78 15.72 10.89
N LEU A 31 6.74 14.90 11.03
CA LEU A 31 5.69 15.04 12.03
C LEU A 31 5.65 13.80 12.93
N ASP A 32 6.29 13.89 14.09
CA ASP A 32 6.13 12.88 15.14
C ASP A 32 4.74 13.00 15.79
N GLU A 33 3.95 11.93 15.76
CA GLU A 33 2.71 11.74 16.55
C GLU A 33 1.84 13.02 16.64
N PRO A 34 1.43 13.62 15.50
CA PRO A 34 1.04 15.03 15.45
C PRO A 34 -0.32 15.34 16.08
N THR A 35 -1.25 14.38 16.11
CA THR A 35 -2.60 14.56 16.68
C THR A 35 -2.80 13.90 18.04
N THR A 36 -1.75 13.29 18.59
CA THR A 36 -1.85 12.51 19.83
C THR A 36 -2.13 13.40 21.04
N GLY A 37 -3.17 13.02 21.81
CA GLY A 37 -3.73 13.84 22.88
C GLY A 37 -4.63 14.99 22.43
N MET A 38 -5.14 14.98 21.19
CA MET A 38 -6.19 15.88 20.71
C MET A 38 -7.59 15.25 20.78
N ASP A 39 -8.61 16.09 20.85
CA ASP A 39 -10.00 15.67 20.63
C ASP A 39 -10.26 15.35 19.13
N PRO A 40 -11.32 14.59 18.79
CA PRO A 40 -11.59 14.20 17.40
C PRO A 40 -11.83 15.36 16.42
N VAL A 41 -12.26 16.54 16.89
CA VAL A 41 -12.48 17.72 16.03
C VAL A 41 -11.15 18.43 15.76
N SER A 42 -10.31 18.59 16.79
CA SER A 42 -8.94 19.09 16.63
C SER A 42 -8.08 18.15 15.77
N LYS A 43 -8.25 16.82 15.90
CA LYS A 43 -7.58 15.80 15.08
C LYS A 43 -7.86 16.04 13.59
N ARG A 44 -9.15 16.09 13.21
CA ARG A 44 -9.58 16.36 11.82
C ARG A 44 -9.12 17.73 11.32
N PHE A 45 -9.17 18.79 12.14
CA PHE A 45 -8.65 20.10 11.74
C PHE A 45 -7.14 20.08 11.45
N VAL A 46 -6.35 19.24 12.13
CA VAL A 46 -4.93 19.06 11.80
C VAL A 46 -4.77 18.23 10.52
N TRP A 47 -5.56 17.17 10.33
CA TRP A 47 -5.59 16.40 9.08
C TRP A 47 -5.89 17.27 7.85
N ASP A 48 -6.95 18.09 7.91
CA ASP A 48 -7.35 19.06 6.87
C ASP A 48 -6.25 20.08 6.51
N LYS A 49 -5.24 20.22 7.37
CA LYS A 49 -4.06 21.06 7.15
C LYS A 49 -2.89 20.25 6.64
N VAL A 50 -2.59 19.08 7.21
CA VAL A 50 -1.51 18.19 6.73
C VAL A 50 -1.79 17.76 5.28
N ASP A 51 -3.03 17.43 4.94
CA ASP A 51 -3.46 17.05 3.59
C ASP A 51 -3.21 18.16 2.53
N LYS A 52 -3.42 19.42 2.91
CA LYS A 52 -3.10 20.58 2.06
C LYS A 52 -1.62 20.91 2.06
N ILE A 53 -0.93 20.67 3.18
CA ILE A 53 0.50 20.88 3.35
C ILE A 53 1.32 19.90 2.50
N LYS A 54 0.87 18.66 2.30
CA LYS A 54 1.58 17.63 1.51
C LYS A 54 1.49 17.81 -0.01
N GLN A 55 0.65 18.72 -0.51
CA GLN A 55 0.49 18.95 -1.96
C GLN A 55 1.76 19.56 -2.58
N ASP A 56 2.50 20.38 -1.83
CA ASP A 56 3.68 21.10 -2.31
C ASP A 56 5.03 20.50 -1.83
N ARG A 57 5.02 19.39 -1.05
CA ARG A 57 6.20 18.91 -0.29
C ARG A 57 5.98 17.53 0.34
N THR A 58 7.07 16.81 0.57
CA THR A 58 7.03 15.51 1.27
C THR A 58 6.72 15.70 2.76
N VAL A 59 5.73 14.96 3.28
CA VAL A 59 5.47 14.84 4.72
C VAL A 59 5.76 13.40 5.15
N VAL A 60 6.63 13.24 6.15
CA VAL A 60 6.88 11.96 6.82
C VAL A 60 6.23 12.04 8.20
N LEU A 61 5.22 11.21 8.42
CA LEU A 61 4.39 11.22 9.63
C LEU A 61 4.52 9.86 10.34
N THR A 62 4.80 9.88 11.64
CA THR A 62 4.72 8.71 12.51
C THR A 62 3.43 8.74 13.32
N THR A 63 2.73 7.61 13.39
CA THR A 63 1.48 7.48 14.13
C THR A 63 1.18 6.03 14.50
N HIS A 64 0.69 5.83 15.72
CA HIS A 64 0.05 4.59 16.18
C HIS A 64 -1.45 4.53 15.80
N SER A 65 -2.04 5.61 15.28
CA SER A 65 -3.44 5.66 14.86
C SER A 65 -3.57 5.24 13.40
N MET A 66 -4.03 4.01 13.13
CA MET A 66 -4.13 3.56 11.73
C MET A 66 -5.23 4.32 10.96
N GLU A 67 -6.26 4.86 11.63
CA GLU A 67 -7.15 5.89 11.06
C GLU A 67 -6.38 7.09 10.46
N GLU A 68 -5.29 7.55 11.09
CA GLU A 68 -4.48 8.68 10.62
C GLU A 68 -3.61 8.29 9.43
N ALA A 69 -3.03 7.09 9.47
CA ALA A 69 -2.31 6.52 8.34
C ALA A 69 -3.23 6.28 7.12
N ASP A 70 -4.48 5.87 7.34
CA ASP A 70 -5.48 5.62 6.29
C ASP A 70 -6.07 6.92 5.70
N ALA A 71 -6.14 7.99 6.51
CA ALA A 71 -6.68 9.29 6.10
C ALA A 71 -5.64 10.20 5.42
N LEU A 72 -4.36 10.11 5.80
CA LEU A 72 -3.30 11.01 5.32
C LEU A 72 -2.23 10.33 4.45
N GLY A 73 -2.00 9.03 4.61
CA GLY A 73 -0.89 8.32 3.98
C GLY A 73 -1.16 7.90 2.54
N ASP A 74 -0.41 8.46 1.59
CA ASP A 74 -0.44 8.05 0.19
C ASP A 74 0.28 6.69 0.01
N GLU A 75 1.43 6.54 0.68
CA GLU A 75 1.99 5.25 1.09
C GLU A 75 2.02 5.15 2.63
N VAL A 76 1.83 3.94 3.14
CA VAL A 76 1.97 3.58 4.55
C VAL A 76 3.00 2.45 4.67
N ALA A 77 4.01 2.65 5.50
CA ALA A 77 4.98 1.65 5.92
C ALA A 77 4.62 1.18 7.34
N ILE A 78 4.35 -0.11 7.51
CA ILE A 78 4.03 -0.73 8.81
C ILE A 78 5.30 -1.34 9.41
N LEU A 79 5.73 -0.86 10.57
CA LEU A 79 6.83 -1.42 11.35
C LEU A 79 6.28 -2.26 12.52
N ALA A 80 6.95 -3.36 12.85
CA ALA A 80 6.71 -4.12 14.07
C ALA A 80 8.00 -4.82 14.54
N ASN A 81 8.27 -4.78 15.85
CA ASN A 81 9.48 -5.32 16.47
C ASN A 81 10.78 -4.78 15.82
N GLY A 82 10.81 -3.47 15.53
CA GLY A 82 11.98 -2.79 14.92
C GLY A 82 12.28 -3.15 13.45
N ARG A 83 11.50 -4.04 12.81
CA ARG A 83 11.64 -4.40 11.39
C ARG A 83 10.45 -3.85 10.58
N LEU A 84 10.69 -3.33 9.38
CA LEU A 84 9.65 -2.99 8.41
C LEU A 84 8.93 -4.28 7.95
N ARG A 85 7.60 -4.30 7.97
CA ARG A 85 6.79 -5.50 7.70
C ARG A 85 5.97 -5.44 6.43
N ALA A 86 5.43 -4.26 6.08
CA ALA A 86 4.74 -4.03 4.81
C ALA A 86 4.88 -2.56 4.40
N ILE A 87 4.79 -2.30 3.10
CA ILE A 87 4.73 -0.95 2.55
C ILE A 87 3.79 -0.92 1.33
N GLY A 88 3.14 0.22 1.13
CA GLY A 88 2.31 0.55 -0.04
C GLY A 88 1.12 1.42 0.38
N SER A 89 0.26 1.79 -0.57
CA SER A 89 -0.93 2.60 -0.24
C SER A 89 -1.89 1.87 0.71
N PRO A 90 -2.71 2.58 1.51
CA PRO A 90 -3.67 1.94 2.41
C PRO A 90 -4.59 0.94 1.70
N ILE A 91 -5.01 1.28 0.48
CA ILE A 91 -5.82 0.42 -0.38
C ILE A 91 -5.04 -0.85 -0.79
N PHE A 92 -3.76 -0.74 -1.17
CA PHE A 92 -2.92 -1.88 -1.48
C PHE A 92 -2.75 -2.80 -0.25
N LEU A 93 -2.42 -2.25 0.92
CA LEU A 93 -2.25 -3.02 2.15
C LEU A 93 -3.53 -3.77 2.53
N LYS A 94 -4.68 -3.07 2.55
CA LYS A 94 -6.00 -3.65 2.78
C LYS A 94 -6.36 -4.74 1.76
N ASN A 95 -5.92 -4.60 0.50
CA ASN A 95 -6.14 -5.60 -0.56
C ASN A 95 -5.20 -6.81 -0.46
N ARG A 96 -3.94 -6.61 -0.04
CA ARG A 96 -2.87 -7.63 -0.08
C ARG A 96 -2.81 -8.50 1.17
N PHE A 97 -3.18 -7.94 2.32
CA PHE A 97 -3.07 -8.57 3.65
C PHE A 97 -4.39 -8.61 4.41
N GLY A 98 -5.39 -7.82 4.02
CA GLY A 98 -6.68 -7.76 4.70
C GLY A 98 -7.60 -8.93 4.36
N ALA A 99 -8.27 -9.49 5.36
CA ALA A 99 -9.10 -10.70 5.26
C ALA A 99 -10.18 -10.59 4.17
N GLY A 100 -10.81 -9.43 4.02
CA GLY A 100 -11.66 -9.15 2.87
C GLY A 100 -12.77 -8.14 3.14
N TYR A 101 -13.99 -8.65 3.05
CA TYR A 101 -15.23 -7.96 3.39
C TYR A 101 -15.73 -8.50 4.71
N GLN A 102 -16.27 -7.65 5.59
CA GLN A 102 -16.92 -8.06 6.83
C GLN A 102 -18.40 -7.69 6.78
N PHE A 103 -19.25 -8.67 7.02
CA PHE A 103 -20.65 -8.46 7.31
C PHE A 103 -20.86 -8.55 8.81
N ARG A 104 -21.55 -7.57 9.39
CA ARG A 104 -22.03 -7.61 10.77
C ARG A 104 -23.55 -7.65 10.77
N PHE A 105 -24.12 -8.64 11.43
CA PHE A 105 -25.55 -8.90 11.51
C PHE A 105 -26.02 -8.76 12.96
N LEU A 106 -27.03 -7.94 13.20
CA LEU A 106 -27.79 -7.92 14.44
C LEU A 106 -29.04 -8.77 14.23
N CYS A 107 -29.04 -9.97 14.79
CA CYS A 107 -30.08 -10.97 14.60
C CYS A 107 -31.23 -10.79 15.59
N SER A 108 -32.41 -11.29 15.25
CA SER A 108 -33.45 -11.62 16.22
C SER A 108 -32.98 -12.75 17.16
N PRO A 109 -33.55 -12.90 18.37
CA PRO A 109 -33.16 -13.97 19.28
C PRO A 109 -33.24 -15.37 18.63
N GLY A 110 -32.12 -16.10 18.61
CA GLY A 110 -32.00 -17.40 17.95
C GLY A 110 -31.71 -17.37 16.44
N GLY A 111 -31.71 -16.19 15.80
CA GLY A 111 -31.53 -16.07 14.34
C GLY A 111 -30.10 -16.23 13.82
N SER A 112 -29.08 -16.14 14.68
CA SER A 112 -27.67 -16.17 14.25
C SER A 112 -27.23 -17.52 13.67
N GLY A 113 -27.70 -18.63 14.25
CA GLY A 113 -27.41 -19.99 13.77
C GLY A 113 -27.93 -20.23 12.34
N PRO A 114 -29.25 -20.11 12.09
CA PRO A 114 -29.82 -20.28 10.75
C PRO A 114 -29.22 -19.33 9.70
N LEU A 115 -28.95 -18.07 10.08
CA LEU A 115 -28.30 -17.11 9.19
C LEU A 115 -26.85 -17.53 8.85
N TRP A 116 -26.08 -17.99 9.84
CA TRP A 116 -24.73 -18.52 9.61
C TRP A 116 -24.74 -19.75 8.70
N GLU A 117 -25.63 -20.72 8.94
CA GLU A 117 -25.74 -21.93 8.11
C GLU A 117 -26.08 -21.59 6.65
N ALA A 118 -27.03 -20.68 6.41
CA ALA A 118 -27.40 -20.26 5.07
C ALA A 118 -26.29 -19.46 4.36
N ILE A 119 -25.55 -18.62 5.09
CA ILE A 119 -24.36 -17.93 4.54
C ILE A 119 -23.26 -18.95 4.21
N GLN A 120 -23.01 -19.94 5.06
CA GLN A 120 -21.99 -20.95 4.84
C GLN A 120 -22.32 -21.89 3.67
N GLN A 121 -23.61 -22.11 3.36
CA GLN A 121 -24.04 -22.83 2.16
C GLN A 121 -23.76 -22.05 0.86
N GLN A 122 -23.93 -20.72 0.86
CA GLN A 122 -23.68 -19.88 -0.32
C GLN A 122 -22.20 -19.50 -0.48
N VAL A 123 -21.49 -19.28 0.62
CA VAL A 123 -20.10 -18.80 0.67
C VAL A 123 -19.24 -19.76 1.48
N PRO A 124 -18.78 -20.90 0.92
CA PRO A 124 -18.12 -21.96 1.69
C PRO A 124 -16.78 -21.57 2.32
N ARG A 125 -16.13 -20.48 1.88
CA ARG A 125 -14.92 -19.92 2.54
C ARG A 125 -15.21 -18.73 3.44
N ALA A 126 -16.47 -18.40 3.72
CA ALA A 126 -16.80 -17.44 4.76
C ALA A 126 -16.26 -17.91 6.12
N GLN A 127 -15.77 -16.97 6.92
CA GLN A 127 -15.23 -17.23 8.26
C GLN A 127 -16.06 -16.47 9.30
N LYS A 128 -16.60 -17.19 10.29
CA LYS A 128 -17.23 -16.56 11.45
C LYS A 128 -16.13 -15.97 12.34
N LEU A 129 -16.03 -14.65 12.39
CA LEU A 129 -15.04 -13.94 13.21
C LEU A 129 -15.49 -13.83 14.66
N GLU A 130 -16.77 -13.57 14.88
CA GLU A 130 -17.34 -13.27 16.20
C GLU A 130 -18.83 -13.64 16.23
N GLU A 131 -19.29 -14.20 17.34
CA GLU A 131 -20.72 -14.39 17.63
C GLU A 131 -20.96 -14.11 19.11
N VAL A 132 -21.63 -13.00 19.43
CA VAL A 132 -21.85 -12.51 20.80
C VAL A 132 -23.31 -12.10 20.96
N GLY A 133 -24.07 -12.95 21.66
CA GLY A 133 -25.48 -12.73 22.02
C GLY A 133 -26.42 -12.73 20.81
N HIS A 134 -26.52 -11.57 20.15
CA HIS A 134 -27.32 -11.36 18.94
C HIS A 134 -26.51 -10.75 17.78
N SER A 135 -25.23 -10.43 18.00
CA SER A 135 -24.32 -9.94 16.96
C SER A 135 -23.52 -11.09 16.36
N LEU A 136 -23.58 -11.25 15.03
CA LEU A 136 -22.80 -12.20 14.24
C LEU A 136 -21.91 -11.42 13.26
N THR A 137 -20.59 -11.57 13.35
CA THR A 137 -19.63 -10.97 12.42
C THR A 137 -18.99 -12.05 11.55
N VAL A 138 -19.12 -11.92 10.23
CA VAL A 138 -18.64 -12.87 9.22
C VAL A 138 -17.68 -12.16 8.26
N CYS A 139 -16.52 -12.76 8.00
CA CYS A 139 -15.64 -12.33 6.91
C CYS A 139 -15.91 -13.15 5.64
N VAL A 140 -16.09 -12.47 4.51
CA VAL A 140 -16.10 -13.04 3.16
C VAL A 140 -14.76 -12.70 2.47
N PRO A 141 -13.93 -13.71 2.14
CA PRO A 141 -12.65 -13.48 1.48
C PRO A 141 -12.79 -12.73 0.15
N ARG A 142 -11.84 -11.85 -0.20
CA ARG A 142 -11.86 -11.10 -1.47
C ARG A 142 -11.99 -11.97 -2.72
N ALA A 143 -11.49 -13.21 -2.68
CA ALA A 143 -11.65 -14.18 -3.77
C ALA A 143 -13.12 -14.48 -4.10
N GLU A 144 -14.03 -14.37 -3.12
CA GLU A 144 -15.45 -14.70 -3.24
C GLU A 144 -16.33 -13.44 -3.34
N ARG A 145 -15.74 -12.28 -3.66
CA ARG A 145 -16.43 -11.00 -3.92
C ARG A 145 -17.62 -11.14 -4.90
N ARG A 146 -17.56 -12.10 -5.83
CA ARG A 146 -18.63 -12.38 -6.80
C ARG A 146 -19.94 -12.86 -6.16
N VAL A 147 -19.89 -13.42 -4.95
CA VAL A 147 -21.03 -14.00 -4.22
C VAL A 147 -21.69 -13.00 -3.25
N ILE A 148 -21.11 -11.79 -3.10
CA ILE A 148 -21.69 -10.72 -2.27
C ILE A 148 -23.14 -10.35 -2.67
N PRO A 149 -23.53 -10.30 -3.96
CA PRO A 149 -24.93 -10.08 -4.36
C PRO A 149 -25.87 -11.19 -3.86
N ASP A 150 -25.41 -12.45 -3.84
CA ASP A 150 -26.19 -13.59 -3.37
C ASP A 150 -26.40 -13.52 -1.85
N VAL A 151 -25.36 -13.10 -1.10
CA VAL A 151 -25.47 -12.78 0.33
C VAL A 151 -26.48 -11.65 0.58
N PHE A 152 -26.54 -10.61 -0.24
CA PHE A 152 -27.58 -9.58 -0.13
C PHE A 152 -28.99 -10.13 -0.42
N ALA A 153 -29.14 -11.02 -1.39
CA ALA A 153 -30.42 -11.69 -1.65
C ALA A 153 -30.85 -12.59 -0.47
N LEU A 154 -29.90 -13.30 0.15
CA LEU A 154 -30.13 -14.10 1.35
C LEU A 154 -30.56 -13.25 2.55
N ILE A 155 -29.91 -12.11 2.78
CA ILE A 155 -30.31 -11.16 3.84
C ILE A 155 -31.75 -10.69 3.63
N GLY A 156 -32.16 -10.45 2.39
CA GLY A 156 -33.55 -10.13 2.04
C GLY A 156 -34.55 -11.26 2.32
N GLN A 157 -34.13 -12.52 2.20
CA GLN A 157 -34.96 -13.70 2.52
C GLN A 157 -35.02 -13.99 4.04
N GLN A 158 -33.99 -13.59 4.79
CA GLN A 158 -33.87 -13.80 6.24
C GLN A 158 -34.29 -12.58 7.08
N ALA A 159 -35.04 -11.64 6.49
CA ALA A 159 -35.41 -10.36 7.11
C ALA A 159 -36.12 -10.51 8.46
N ASP A 160 -37.02 -11.49 8.63
CA ASP A 160 -37.73 -11.74 9.90
C ASP A 160 -36.78 -12.15 11.05
N HIS A 161 -35.61 -12.71 10.70
CA HIS A 161 -34.58 -13.14 11.64
C HIS A 161 -33.50 -12.07 11.88
N LEU A 162 -33.63 -10.88 11.29
CA LEU A 162 -32.58 -9.85 11.29
C LEU A 162 -33.11 -8.44 11.60
N GLN A 163 -32.57 -7.83 12.66
CA GLN A 163 -32.91 -6.48 13.08
C GLN A 163 -32.12 -5.40 12.32
N ASN A 164 -30.85 -5.66 12.01
CA ASN A 164 -29.98 -4.72 11.29
C ASN A 164 -28.77 -5.45 10.67
N TRP A 165 -28.16 -4.88 9.64
CA TRP A 165 -26.92 -5.39 9.06
C TRP A 165 -26.02 -4.26 8.56
N GLY A 166 -24.72 -4.52 8.48
CA GLY A 166 -23.74 -3.63 7.89
C GLY A 166 -22.64 -4.39 7.15
N LEU A 167 -22.06 -3.73 6.14
CA LEU A 167 -20.92 -4.23 5.37
C LEU A 167 -19.76 -3.25 5.50
N SER A 168 -18.59 -3.74 5.91
CA SER A 168 -17.33 -2.99 5.95
C SER A 168 -16.24 -3.69 5.13
N ASN A 169 -15.25 -2.92 4.68
CA ASN A 169 -13.98 -3.46 4.22
C ASN A 169 -13.04 -3.61 5.43
N THR A 170 -12.08 -4.54 5.37
CA THR A 170 -10.96 -4.60 6.32
C THR A 170 -10.26 -3.24 6.50
N THR A 171 -10.01 -2.87 7.77
CA THR A 171 -9.29 -1.64 8.16
C THR A 171 -7.76 -1.79 8.11
N LEU A 172 -7.00 -0.73 8.41
CA LEU A 172 -5.55 -0.86 8.60
C LEU A 172 -5.19 -1.46 9.97
N GLU A 173 -6.00 -1.28 11.02
CA GLU A 173 -5.82 -1.94 12.32
C GLU A 173 -5.86 -3.47 12.18
N GLU A 174 -6.78 -4.01 11.38
CA GLU A 174 -6.82 -5.45 11.05
C GLU A 174 -5.54 -5.91 10.33
N VAL A 175 -5.10 -5.18 9.30
CA VAL A 175 -3.86 -5.50 8.57
C VAL A 175 -2.65 -5.47 9.50
N PHE A 176 -2.56 -4.47 10.38
CA PHE A 176 -1.53 -4.36 11.40
C PHE A 176 -1.56 -5.56 12.36
N LEU A 177 -2.74 -5.94 12.87
CA LEU A 177 -2.89 -7.09 13.76
C LEU A 177 -2.51 -8.41 13.06
N THR A 178 -2.93 -8.63 11.82
CA THR A 178 -2.52 -9.82 11.04
C THR A 178 -1.00 -9.87 10.85
N LEU A 179 -0.38 -8.75 10.46
CA LEU A 179 1.07 -8.66 10.28
C LEU A 179 1.85 -8.81 11.59
N ALA A 180 1.32 -8.32 12.71
CA ALA A 180 1.93 -8.47 14.02
C ALA A 180 1.81 -9.89 14.58
N VAL A 181 0.63 -10.52 14.45
CA VAL A 181 0.37 -11.88 14.97
C VAL A 181 1.11 -12.94 14.18
N ALA A 182 1.06 -12.91 12.83
CA ALA A 182 1.79 -13.85 11.97
C ALA A 182 3.32 -13.80 12.15
N ASN A 183 3.84 -12.79 12.87
CA ASN A 183 5.25 -12.64 13.19
C ASN A 183 5.60 -12.86 14.67
N ARG A 184 4.64 -13.25 15.53
CA ARG A 184 4.95 -13.75 16.88
C ARG A 184 5.59 -15.14 16.85
N GLU A 185 5.18 -15.97 15.91
CA GLU A 185 5.77 -17.30 15.68
C GLU A 185 7.22 -17.20 15.19
N VAL A 186 7.52 -16.24 14.30
CA VAL A 186 8.90 -15.93 13.88
C VAL A 186 9.79 -15.52 15.07
N ASN A 187 9.23 -14.81 16.05
CA ASN A 187 9.94 -14.42 17.27
C ASN A 187 9.95 -15.53 18.36
N SER A 188 9.36 -16.70 18.12
CA SER A 188 9.31 -17.82 19.09
C SER A 188 10.55 -18.70 19.03
N GLY A 189 11.72 -18.08 19.19
CA GLY A 189 13.01 -18.79 19.33
C GLY A 189 13.62 -19.32 18.03
N GLY A 190 13.06 -18.96 16.87
CA GLY A 190 13.75 -19.12 15.60
C GLY A 190 15.04 -18.30 15.58
N GLN A 191 16.16 -18.96 15.31
CA GLN A 191 17.33 -18.27 14.76
C GLN A 191 16.90 -17.65 13.41
N ASP A 192 17.47 -16.52 12.99
CA ASP A 192 17.23 -16.03 11.62
C ASP A 192 17.67 -17.17 10.66
N GLU A 193 16.73 -17.79 9.93
CA GLU A 193 17.04 -18.87 8.97
C GLU A 193 17.79 -18.27 7.77
N GLU A 194 19.10 -18.14 7.92
CA GLU A 194 20.02 -17.76 6.87
C GLU A 194 19.92 -18.78 5.74
N ALA A 195 19.20 -18.42 4.67
CA ALA A 195 18.94 -19.30 3.54
C ALA A 195 20.25 -19.94 3.04
N PRO A 196 20.32 -21.27 2.85
CA PRO A 196 21.57 -21.92 2.51
C PRO A 196 22.10 -21.42 1.16
N CYS A 197 23.42 -21.18 1.09
CA CYS A 197 24.12 -20.74 -0.11
C CYS A 197 23.70 -21.53 -1.35
N GLN A 198 23.18 -20.85 -2.37
CA GLN A 198 22.60 -21.50 -3.55
C GLN A 198 23.64 -22.27 -4.40
N LEU A 199 24.94 -21.98 -4.24
CA LEU A 199 26.02 -22.79 -4.82
C LEU A 199 26.34 -24.06 -4.00
N CYS A 200 26.85 -23.91 -2.77
CA CYS A 200 27.38 -25.05 -2.01
C CYS A 200 26.36 -25.74 -1.09
N ARG A 201 25.32 -25.03 -0.64
CA ARG A 201 24.34 -25.45 0.39
C ARG A 201 24.93 -25.86 1.75
N MET A 202 26.24 -25.75 1.96
CA MET A 202 26.94 -26.13 3.20
C MET A 202 27.09 -24.97 4.20
N ALA A 203 26.84 -23.73 3.77
CA ALA A 203 27.04 -22.51 4.55
C ALA A 203 25.86 -21.54 4.34
N PRO A 204 25.56 -20.67 5.33
CA PRO A 204 24.53 -19.64 5.20
C PRO A 204 24.85 -18.66 4.07
N ALA A 205 23.81 -18.11 3.42
CA ALA A 205 23.98 -17.06 2.43
C ALA A 205 24.04 -15.69 3.10
N GLU A 206 25.20 -15.03 3.02
CA GLU A 206 25.49 -13.78 3.72
C GLU A 206 25.44 -12.56 2.77
N ARG A 207 26.00 -11.43 3.20
CA ARG A 207 26.22 -10.26 2.33
C ARG A 207 27.60 -10.33 1.70
N VAL A 208 27.66 -10.64 0.41
CA VAL A 208 28.91 -10.74 -0.36
C VAL A 208 29.05 -9.60 -1.37
N THR A 209 30.27 -9.34 -1.82
CA THR A 209 30.54 -8.46 -2.97
C THR A 209 30.98 -9.31 -4.14
N LEU A 210 30.21 -9.30 -5.22
CA LEU A 210 30.54 -9.94 -6.49
C LEU A 210 31.14 -8.91 -7.44
N TYR A 211 31.96 -9.37 -8.38
CA TYR A 211 32.52 -8.52 -9.43
C TYR A 211 31.94 -8.92 -10.79
N THR A 212 31.52 -7.91 -11.57
CA THR A 212 31.20 -8.11 -12.98
C THR A 212 32.45 -8.46 -13.79
N ALA A 213 32.30 -9.00 -15.00
CA ALA A 213 33.42 -9.26 -15.91
C ALA A 213 34.28 -8.01 -16.24
N ASN A 214 33.76 -6.81 -15.99
CA ASN A 214 34.46 -5.53 -16.17
C ASN A 214 35.07 -5.00 -14.85
N GLY A 215 35.14 -5.80 -13.79
CA GLY A 215 35.71 -5.42 -12.49
C GLY A 215 34.84 -4.52 -11.61
N VAL A 216 33.61 -4.18 -12.02
CA VAL A 216 32.71 -3.36 -11.20
C VAL A 216 32.11 -4.19 -10.06
N PRO A 217 32.24 -3.78 -8.78
CA PRO A 217 31.68 -4.48 -7.63
C PRO A 217 30.16 -4.27 -7.50
N VAL A 218 29.46 -5.33 -7.07
CA VAL A 218 28.01 -5.38 -6.85
C VAL A 218 27.76 -6.14 -5.54
N GLN A 219 27.01 -5.55 -4.60
CA GLN A 219 26.62 -6.27 -3.38
C GLN A 219 25.44 -7.19 -3.64
N ALA A 220 25.58 -8.45 -3.23
CA ALA A 220 24.53 -9.45 -3.24
C ALA A 220 24.22 -9.90 -1.80
N TYR A 221 22.94 -10.13 -1.51
CA TYR A 221 22.43 -10.40 -0.15
C TYR A 221 21.64 -11.71 -0.18
N GLY A 222 22.00 -12.68 0.66
CA GLY A 222 21.18 -13.89 0.87
C GLY A 222 21.13 -14.86 -0.32
N ILE A 223 22.08 -14.80 -1.26
CA ILE A 223 22.17 -15.72 -2.40
C ILE A 223 23.29 -16.77 -2.20
N ILE A 224 24.48 -16.35 -1.76
CA ILE A 224 25.66 -17.21 -1.62
C ILE A 224 26.47 -16.86 -0.36
N CYS A 225 27.32 -17.78 0.11
CA CYS A 225 28.31 -17.50 1.17
C CYS A 225 29.59 -16.88 0.58
N GLY A 226 30.40 -16.23 1.42
CA GLY A 226 31.66 -15.59 1.05
C GLY A 226 32.68 -16.57 0.45
N VAL A 227 32.71 -17.81 0.93
CA VAL A 227 33.55 -18.88 0.34
C VAL A 227 33.17 -19.17 -1.12
N CYS A 228 31.89 -19.06 -1.48
CA CYS A 228 31.42 -19.20 -2.86
C CYS A 228 31.48 -17.90 -3.69
N ALA A 229 31.67 -16.74 -3.04
CA ALA A 229 31.96 -15.49 -3.74
C ALA A 229 33.42 -15.43 -4.24
N GLY A 230 34.32 -16.15 -3.56
CA GLY A 230 35.75 -16.21 -3.85
C GLY A 230 36.51 -15.05 -3.23
N ASP A 231 37.81 -15.26 -2.99
CA ASP A 231 38.70 -14.19 -2.54
C ASP A 231 39.20 -13.38 -3.77
N PRO A 232 39.09 -12.03 -3.76
CA PRO A 232 39.50 -11.22 -4.91
C PRO A 232 40.99 -11.30 -5.26
N THR A 233 41.83 -11.92 -4.43
CA THR A 233 43.28 -12.04 -4.66
C THR A 233 43.65 -13.19 -5.62
N GLU A 234 42.76 -14.16 -5.87
CA GLU A 234 43.07 -15.33 -6.73
C GLU A 234 42.76 -15.12 -8.24
N MET A 235 42.29 -13.94 -8.65
CA MET A 235 42.08 -13.62 -10.07
C MET A 235 43.40 -13.35 -10.81
N LEU A 236 44.13 -14.43 -11.14
CA LEU A 236 45.26 -14.36 -12.06
C LEU A 236 44.83 -13.73 -13.40
N PRO A 237 45.56 -12.72 -13.91
CA PRO A 237 45.17 -12.03 -15.14
C PRO A 237 45.32 -12.95 -16.35
N LEU A 238 44.20 -13.35 -16.94
CA LEU A 238 44.17 -13.96 -18.27
C LEU A 238 44.75 -12.96 -19.28
N ALA A 239 45.92 -13.28 -19.84
CA ALA A 239 46.55 -12.45 -20.86
C ALA A 239 45.62 -12.32 -22.07
N PRO A 240 45.41 -11.10 -22.61
CA PRO A 240 44.49 -10.89 -23.72
C PRO A 240 45.00 -11.61 -24.98
N PRO A 241 44.12 -12.28 -25.75
CA PRO A 241 44.51 -12.90 -27.01
C PRO A 241 45.00 -11.85 -28.01
N SER A 242 46.04 -12.20 -28.76
CA SER A 242 46.71 -11.31 -29.73
C SER A 242 45.74 -10.78 -30.79
N LEU A 243 45.78 -9.47 -31.08
CA LEU A 243 45.07 -8.89 -32.21
C LEU A 243 45.70 -9.35 -33.53
N ALA A 244 44.99 -10.19 -34.27
CA ALA A 244 45.34 -10.59 -35.63
C ALA A 244 44.15 -10.42 -36.59
N ALA A 245 44.29 -9.46 -37.52
CA ALA A 245 43.54 -9.31 -38.77
C ALA A 245 41.99 -9.43 -38.73
N LEU A 246 41.31 -8.29 -38.52
CA LEU A 246 39.94 -8.09 -39.00
C LEU A 246 39.96 -7.81 -40.52
N PRO A 247 39.13 -8.49 -41.34
CA PRO A 247 38.78 -8.01 -42.68
C PRO A 247 37.77 -6.83 -42.59
N PRO A 248 37.76 -5.90 -43.56
CA PRO A 248 36.93 -4.70 -43.50
C PRO A 248 35.44 -4.97 -43.77
N ALA A 249 34.56 -4.15 -43.20
CA ALA A 249 33.11 -4.24 -43.36
C ALA A 249 32.62 -3.67 -44.71
N PRO A 250 31.53 -4.22 -45.30
CA PRO A 250 30.87 -3.67 -46.48
C PRO A 250 30.06 -2.40 -46.15
N ALA A 251 29.79 -1.57 -47.17
CA ALA A 251 29.32 -0.20 -46.99
C ALA A 251 27.81 -0.01 -47.29
N VAL A 252 27.16 0.76 -46.40
CA VAL A 252 26.10 1.77 -46.63
C VAL A 252 24.86 1.39 -47.46
N ALA A 253 23.70 1.59 -46.83
CA ALA A 253 22.52 2.18 -47.48
C ALA A 253 21.87 3.18 -46.51
N ALA A 254 21.58 4.40 -46.96
CA ALA A 254 20.93 5.44 -46.17
C ALA A 254 19.49 5.67 -46.65
N VAL A 255 18.57 5.99 -45.73
CA VAL A 255 17.17 6.33 -46.02
C VAL A 255 16.88 7.72 -45.46
N GLY A 256 16.42 8.63 -46.32
CA GLY A 256 16.09 10.01 -45.95
C GLY A 256 14.63 10.20 -45.51
N PRO A 257 14.29 11.35 -44.91
CA PRO A 257 12.94 11.64 -44.43
C PRO A 257 12.01 12.17 -45.54
N PRO A 258 10.71 11.83 -45.53
CA PRO A 258 9.68 12.54 -46.29
C PRO A 258 9.20 13.80 -45.54
N ALA A 259 8.83 14.84 -46.29
CA ALA A 259 8.27 16.09 -45.75
C ALA A 259 6.74 16.07 -45.71
N ALA A 260 6.14 17.03 -44.99
CA ALA A 260 4.70 17.19 -44.85
C ALA A 260 4.02 17.83 -46.08
N ASN A 261 2.72 17.60 -46.23
CA ASN A 261 1.81 18.64 -46.74
C ASN A 261 0.36 18.44 -46.27
N MET A 262 -0.48 19.48 -46.40
CA MET A 262 -1.90 19.47 -46.01
C MET A 262 -2.85 19.39 -47.22
N ALA A 263 -4.06 18.85 -47.03
CA ALA A 263 -5.37 19.40 -47.48
C ALA A 263 -6.51 18.35 -47.48
N GLY A 264 -7.76 18.82 -47.33
CA GLY A 264 -8.89 18.28 -48.13
C GLY A 264 -10.01 17.49 -47.42
N SER A 265 -11.13 18.18 -47.19
CA SER A 265 -12.54 17.73 -47.40
C SER A 265 -13.09 16.40 -46.83
N GLU A 266 -14.07 16.56 -45.94
CA GLU A 266 -15.40 15.90 -45.83
C GLU A 266 -15.99 15.22 -47.09
N PRO A 267 -16.99 14.27 -47.00
CA PRO A 267 -18.22 14.47 -46.20
C PRO A 267 -19.05 13.27 -45.63
N ALA A 268 -19.90 13.62 -44.64
CA ALA A 268 -21.32 13.26 -44.42
C ALA A 268 -21.85 11.83 -44.07
N VAL A 269 -22.60 11.77 -42.93
CA VAL A 269 -23.97 11.18 -42.73
C VAL A 269 -24.08 9.62 -42.77
N SER A 270 -24.75 8.88 -41.87
CA SER A 270 -26.05 9.09 -41.16
C SER A 270 -26.10 8.41 -39.77
N LEU A 271 -26.66 9.06 -38.74
CA LEU A 271 -27.99 8.86 -38.10
C LEU A 271 -28.20 7.65 -37.15
N GLY A 272 -28.72 7.94 -35.95
CA GLY A 272 -29.05 6.98 -34.88
C GLY A 272 -29.56 7.65 -33.59
N THR A 273 -30.68 8.37 -33.65
CA THR A 273 -31.36 9.08 -32.53
C THR A 273 -31.77 8.12 -31.39
N THR A 274 -31.86 8.53 -30.11
CA THR A 274 -32.64 9.68 -29.59
C THR A 274 -32.04 10.44 -28.39
N GLU A 275 -32.24 11.76 -28.41
CA GLU A 275 -32.02 12.78 -27.34
C GLU A 275 -33.39 13.28 -26.78
N PRO A 276 -33.48 14.30 -25.89
CA PRO A 276 -32.45 15.06 -25.14
C PRO A 276 -32.53 14.71 -23.62
N ALA A 277 -32.25 15.49 -22.56
CA ALA A 277 -31.83 16.88 -22.24
C ALA A 277 -31.30 16.85 -20.77
N GLN A 278 -30.61 17.82 -20.14
CA GLN A 278 -29.82 19.04 -20.42
C GLN A 278 -29.06 19.37 -19.09
N GLY A 279 -28.05 20.25 -18.99
CA GLY A 279 -27.40 21.14 -19.95
C GLY A 279 -26.02 21.64 -19.42
N LEU A 280 -25.33 22.46 -20.21
CA LEU A 280 -23.94 22.94 -20.06
C LEU A 280 -23.78 24.16 -19.12
N PRO A 281 -22.56 24.71 -18.82
CA PRO A 281 -21.20 24.38 -19.33
C PRO A 281 -20.07 24.20 -18.27
N GLY A 282 -18.86 23.85 -18.73
CA GLY A 282 -17.58 23.94 -17.97
C GLY A 282 -16.94 25.34 -18.02
N PRO A 283 -15.61 25.51 -17.74
CA PRO A 283 -14.56 24.93 -18.60
C PRO A 283 -13.19 24.52 -17.97
N VAL A 284 -12.50 23.58 -18.66
CA VAL A 284 -11.03 23.48 -18.94
C VAL A 284 -10.00 23.46 -17.79
N ALA A 285 -9.29 22.32 -17.63
CA ALA A 285 -7.82 22.16 -17.76
C ALA A 285 -7.32 20.74 -17.36
N ASP A 286 -6.25 20.27 -18.01
CA ASP A 286 -5.51 18.98 -17.85
C ASP A 286 -3.99 19.32 -17.77
N PRO A 287 -3.01 18.40 -17.48
CA PRO A 287 -3.09 17.02 -16.98
C PRO A 287 -2.01 16.63 -15.90
N ASP A 288 -1.93 15.33 -15.60
CA ASP A 288 -0.74 14.50 -15.26
C ASP A 288 0.00 14.50 -13.89
N LEU A 289 -0.09 13.31 -13.27
CA LEU A 289 0.92 12.54 -12.48
C LEU A 289 1.31 12.93 -11.03
N PRO A 290 1.69 11.94 -10.17
CA PRO A 290 1.67 12.10 -8.70
C PRO A 290 3.06 12.27 -8.04
N GLY A 291 3.07 12.89 -6.86
CA GLY A 291 4.19 12.85 -5.90
C GLY A 291 3.93 11.90 -4.74
N THR A 292 4.96 11.15 -4.31
CA THR A 292 4.84 10.12 -3.25
C THR A 292 5.09 10.69 -1.86
N ALA A 293 4.19 10.44 -0.90
CA ALA A 293 4.41 10.68 0.52
C ALA A 293 4.44 9.36 1.30
N MET A 294 5.51 9.14 2.06
CA MET A 294 5.83 7.88 2.76
C MET A 294 5.54 8.02 4.26
N GLY A 295 4.34 7.65 4.69
CA GLY A 295 3.97 7.58 6.10
C GLY A 295 4.62 6.37 6.79
N LEU A 296 5.11 6.52 8.02
CA LEU A 296 5.86 5.49 8.73
C LEU A 296 5.19 5.14 10.07
N ALA A 297 4.27 4.18 10.04
CA ALA A 297 3.58 3.69 11.23
C ALA A 297 4.54 2.81 12.07
N ALA A 298 5.02 3.36 13.18
CA ALA A 298 5.95 2.72 14.10
C ALA A 298 5.37 2.60 15.51
N ALA A 299 5.80 1.55 16.21
CA ALA A 299 5.50 1.24 17.61
C ALA A 299 6.77 0.71 18.28
#